data_AF-A0A925RLG3-F1
#
_entry.id   AF-A0A925RLG3-F1
#
_cell.length_a   1.000
_cell.length_b   1.000
_cell.length_c   1.000
_cell.angle_alpha   90.00
_cell.angle_beta   90.00
_cell.angle_gamma   90.00
#
_symmetry.space_group_name_H-M   'P 1'
#
loop_
_entity.id
_entity.type
_entity.pdbx_description
1 polymer ?
#
loop_
_entity_poly.entity_id
_entity_poly.type
_entity_poly.pdbx_seq_one_letter_code
_entity_poly.pdbx_strand_id
1 'polypeptide(L)'
;MKRLGALALFACLGACTGSVGTVDVGLTTAPGSVLLDRVERLRLTLTGTDQVVEAARTPAGFDLAFELDASEGTGALIVEGFDADGALNASGQSPKFPLTAINARVIIY
;
A
#
# COMPACT_ATOMS: atom_id res chain seq x y z
N MET A 1 -23.28 35.99 -41.02
CA MET A 1 -22.42 34.83 -41.35
C MET A 1 -21.12 34.93 -40.55
N LYS A 2 -20.69 33.83 -39.90
CA LYS A 2 -19.35 33.53 -39.31
C LYS A 2 -18.94 34.38 -38.09
N ARG A 3 -19.22 34.01 -36.82
CA ARG A 3 -18.63 32.95 -35.95
C ARG A 3 -17.10 32.85 -36.06
N LEU A 4 -16.36 33.38 -35.07
CA LEU A 4 -14.97 33.02 -34.74
C LEU A 4 -14.62 33.59 -33.36
N GLY A 5 -14.12 32.75 -32.45
CA GLY A 5 -13.61 33.20 -31.14
C GLY A 5 -13.82 32.25 -29.97
N ALA A 6 -13.79 30.92 -30.18
CA ALA A 6 -13.76 29.94 -29.10
C ALA A 6 -12.55 29.03 -29.30
N LEU A 7 -11.37 29.47 -28.85
CA LEU A 7 -10.12 28.71 -28.99
C LEU A 7 -9.22 28.88 -27.76
N ALA A 8 -9.79 28.85 -26.55
CA ALA A 8 -9.02 28.99 -25.30
C ALA A 8 -9.42 27.98 -24.21
N LEU A 9 -10.05 26.85 -24.58
CA LEU A 9 -10.55 25.87 -23.61
C LEU A 9 -9.96 24.46 -23.79
N PHE A 10 -8.71 24.34 -24.26
CA PHE A 10 -8.06 23.04 -24.50
C PHE A 10 -6.76 22.82 -23.72
N ALA A 11 -6.30 23.79 -22.92
CA ALA A 11 -4.98 23.72 -22.27
C ALA A 11 -4.99 23.11 -20.84
N CYS A 12 -6.15 22.79 -20.26
CA CYS A 12 -6.24 22.29 -18.87
C CYS A 12 -6.41 20.77 -18.72
N LEU A 13 -6.44 20.00 -19.81
CA LEU A 13 -6.71 18.55 -19.76
C LEU A 13 -5.45 17.67 -19.58
N GLY A 14 -4.24 18.26 -19.55
CA GLY A 14 -2.98 17.51 -19.52
C GLY A 14 -2.31 17.36 -18.14
N ALA A 15 -2.87 17.91 -17.06
CA ALA A 15 -2.14 18.03 -15.78
C ALA A 15 -2.52 16.98 -14.71
N CYS A 16 -3.41 16.02 -15.01
CA CYS A 16 -3.69 14.89 -14.12
C CYS A 16 -2.91 13.63 -14.53
N THR A 17 -1.59 13.75 -14.72
CA THR A 17 -0.70 12.59 -14.80
C THR A 17 -0.17 12.29 -13.40
N GLY A 18 -0.98 11.68 -12.54
CA GLY A 18 -0.53 11.23 -11.23
C GLY A 18 0.57 10.18 -11.38
N SER A 19 1.83 10.58 -11.19
CA SER A 19 2.99 9.69 -11.39
C SER A 19 3.37 8.90 -10.13
N VAL A 20 2.70 9.15 -9.00
CA VAL A 20 2.98 8.56 -7.69
C VAL A 20 1.67 8.20 -7.00
N GLY A 21 1.60 7.01 -6.42
CA GLY A 21 0.50 6.57 -5.55
C GLY A 21 1.02 6.14 -4.18
N THR A 22 0.23 6.33 -3.13
CA THR A 22 0.58 5.95 -1.75
C THR A 22 -0.30 4.80 -1.28
N VAL A 23 0.29 3.67 -0.92
CA VAL A 23 -0.47 2.56 -0.32
C VAL A 23 -0.29 2.61 1.19
N ASP A 24 -1.37 2.98 1.89
CA ASP A 24 -1.48 2.89 3.33
C ASP A 24 -1.87 1.46 3.72
N VAL A 25 -1.12 0.81 4.59
CA VAL A 25 -1.49 -0.53 5.08
C VAL A 25 -1.69 -0.47 6.58
N GLY A 26 -2.92 -0.76 7.01
CA GLY A 26 -3.26 -0.97 8.42
C GLY A 26 -3.45 -2.44 8.71
N LEU A 27 -2.90 -2.95 9.80
CA LEU A 27 -3.30 -4.25 10.33
C LEU A 27 -4.29 -4.07 11.47
N THR A 28 -5.36 -4.86 11.47
CA THR A 28 -6.27 -4.95 12.60
C THR A 28 -6.50 -6.42 12.92
N THR A 29 -6.52 -6.80 14.18
CA THR A 29 -6.96 -8.15 14.55
C THR A 29 -8.48 -8.23 14.45
N ALA A 30 -9.01 -9.37 14.02
CA ALA A 30 -10.42 -9.68 14.22
C ALA A 30 -10.78 -9.64 15.72
N PRO A 31 -12.01 -9.24 16.11
CA PRO A 31 -12.43 -9.25 17.51
C PRO A 31 -12.20 -10.61 18.18
N GLY A 32 -11.45 -10.63 19.28
CA GLY A 32 -11.09 -11.85 20.02
C GLY A 32 -9.90 -12.64 19.47
N SER A 33 -9.25 -12.17 18.39
CA SER A 33 -8.04 -12.78 17.86
C SER A 33 -6.80 -12.34 18.64
N VAL A 34 -6.00 -13.32 19.07
CA VAL A 34 -4.70 -13.14 19.76
C VAL A 34 -3.51 -13.28 18.80
N LEU A 35 -3.77 -13.38 17.49
CA LEU A 35 -2.76 -13.74 16.49
C LEU A 35 -1.58 -12.77 16.46
N LEU A 36 -1.84 -11.47 16.62
CA LEU A 36 -0.81 -10.43 16.59
C LEU A 36 -0.27 -10.07 17.99
N ASP A 37 -0.73 -10.75 19.05
CA ASP A 37 -0.36 -10.38 20.42
C ASP A 37 1.14 -10.54 20.68
N ARG A 38 1.76 -11.53 20.03
CA ARG A 38 3.19 -11.82 20.12
C ARG A 38 4.03 -11.19 19.03
N VAL A 39 3.41 -10.52 18.06
CA VAL A 39 4.15 -9.86 16.98
C VAL A 39 4.73 -8.56 17.51
N GLU A 40 6.03 -8.38 17.38
CA GLU A 40 6.75 -7.14 17.74
C GLU A 40 7.25 -6.39 16.52
N ARG A 41 7.53 -7.12 15.43
CA ARG A 41 8.03 -6.57 14.18
C ARG A 41 7.21 -7.11 13.02
N LEU A 42 6.78 -6.22 12.14
CA LEU A 42 5.99 -6.56 10.98
C LEU A 42 6.77 -6.20 9.73
N ARG A 43 6.86 -7.15 8.79
CA ARG A 43 7.47 -6.97 7.48
C ARG A 43 6.40 -7.02 6.42
N LEU A 44 6.41 -6.03 5.55
CA LEU A 44 5.61 -5.97 4.35
C LEU A 44 6.52 -6.09 3.14
N THR A 45 6.19 -7.00 2.23
CA THR A 45 6.88 -7.16 0.95
C THR A 45 5.90 -6.91 -0.18
N LEU A 46 6.25 -6.02 -1.11
CA LEU A 46 5.51 -5.82 -2.34
C LEU A 46 6.14 -6.64 -3.47
N THR A 47 5.44 -7.68 -3.92
CA THR A 47 5.94 -8.52 -5.01
C THR A 47 6.00 -7.74 -6.32
N GLY A 48 7.05 -7.96 -7.11
CA GLY A 48 7.23 -7.31 -8.41
C GLY A 48 8.03 -6.01 -8.36
N THR A 49 8.38 -5.51 -7.17
CA THR A 49 9.26 -4.35 -6.99
C THR A 49 10.41 -4.60 -6.02
N ASP A 50 10.57 -5.82 -5.51
CA ASP A 50 11.52 -6.22 -4.43
C ASP A 50 11.53 -5.26 -3.21
N GLN A 51 10.49 -4.44 -3.06
CA GLN A 51 10.40 -3.49 -1.96
C GLN A 51 9.93 -4.20 -0.70
N VAL A 52 10.65 -3.92 0.38
CA VAL A 52 10.38 -4.43 1.72
C VAL A 52 10.38 -3.26 2.68
N VAL A 53 9.34 -3.16 3.51
CA VAL A 53 9.25 -2.21 4.62
C VAL A 53 9.02 -2.98 5.90
N GLU A 54 9.61 -2.50 6.98
CA GLU A 54 9.42 -3.08 8.30
C GLU A 54 8.98 -2.01 9.28
N ALA A 55 8.13 -2.40 10.24
CA ALA A 55 7.74 -1.55 11.35
C ALA A 55 7.76 -2.33 12.66
N ALA A 56 8.20 -1.63 13.71
CA ALA A 56 8.03 -2.09 15.08
C ALA A 56 6.59 -1.81 15.55
N ARG A 57 6.12 -2.60 16.52
CA ARG A 57 4.82 -2.38 17.14
C ARG A 57 4.82 -1.08 17.94
N THR A 58 3.78 -0.29 17.75
CA THR A 58 3.44 0.91 18.53
C THR A 58 2.24 0.60 19.44
N PRO A 59 1.92 1.47 20.42
CA PRO A 59 0.70 1.31 21.21
C PRO A 59 -0.60 1.34 20.37
N ALA A 60 -0.56 1.92 19.18
CA ALA A 60 -1.69 1.99 18.25
C ALA A 60 -1.74 0.81 17.25
N GLY A 61 -0.73 -0.07 17.23
CA GLY A 61 -0.63 -1.19 16.29
C GLY A 61 0.67 -1.15 15.49
N PHE A 62 0.57 -1.19 14.16
CA PHE A 62 1.70 -1.07 13.25
C PHE A 62 1.39 -0.01 12.20
N ASP A 63 2.35 0.88 11.96
CA ASP A 63 2.24 1.94 10.96
C ASP A 63 3.25 1.68 9.84
N LEU A 64 2.77 1.35 8.65
CA LEU A 64 3.60 1.13 7.46
C LEU A 64 3.06 1.93 6.28
N ALA A 65 3.98 2.54 5.54
CA ALA A 65 3.69 3.26 4.30
C ALA A 65 4.58 2.71 3.19
N PHE A 66 3.97 2.48 2.01
CA PHE A 66 4.69 2.22 0.77
C PHE A 66 4.59 3.45 -0.13
N GLU A 67 5.75 3.95 -0.54
CA GLU A 67 5.86 4.89 -1.65
C GLU A 67 6.17 4.11 -2.93
N LEU A 68 5.24 4.18 -3.89
CA LEU A 68 5.33 3.42 -5.13
C LEU A 68 5.44 4.36 -6.32
N ASP A 69 6.50 4.18 -7.09
CA ASP A 69 6.57 4.69 -8.45
C ASP A 69 5.53 3.97 -9.29
N ALA A 70 4.72 4.73 -10.03
CA ALA A 70 3.75 4.13 -10.94
C ALA A 70 4.48 3.26 -11.96
N SER A 71 4.22 1.95 -11.93
CA SER A 71 4.82 0.99 -12.87
C SER A 71 3.74 0.25 -13.64
N GLU A 72 4.04 -0.13 -14.88
CA GLU A 72 3.19 -1.05 -15.63
C GLU A 72 3.43 -2.47 -15.11
N GLY A 73 2.73 -2.83 -14.04
CA GLY A 73 2.92 -4.11 -13.37
C GLY A 73 1.77 -4.52 -12.46
N THR A 74 1.76 -5.78 -12.04
CA THR A 74 0.86 -6.30 -11.01
C THR A 74 1.69 -6.87 -9.88
N GLY A 75 1.32 -6.54 -8.64
CA GLY A 75 1.97 -7.05 -7.44
C GLY A 75 0.96 -7.58 -6.44
N ALA A 76 1.45 -8.08 -5.32
CA ALA A 76 0.69 -8.48 -4.16
C ALA A 76 1.47 -8.07 -2.92
N LEU A 77 0.78 -7.84 -1.82
CA LEU A 77 1.38 -7.59 -0.53
C LEU A 77 1.51 -8.91 0.22
N ILE A 78 2.71 -9.23 0.65
CA ILE A 78 2.99 -10.28 1.62
C ILE A 78 3.26 -9.61 2.96
N VAL A 79 2.63 -10.12 4.01
CA VAL A 79 2.78 -9.61 5.37
C VAL A 79 3.27 -10.73 6.27
N GLU A 80 4.30 -10.41 7.05
CA GLU A 80 4.96 -11.33 7.96
C GLU A 80 5.10 -10.66 9.32
N GLY A 81 4.62 -11.30 10.38
CA GLY A 81 4.73 -10.85 11.76
C GLY A 81 5.72 -11.71 12.53
N PHE A 82 6.75 -11.06 13.09
CA PHE A 82 7.81 -11.68 13.88
C PHE A 82 7.69 -11.31 15.35
N ASP A 83 8.04 -12.22 16.25
CA ASP A 83 8.19 -11.93 17.68
C ASP A 83 9.57 -11.37 18.06
N ALA A 84 9.77 -11.16 19.36
CA ALA A 84 11.01 -10.67 19.97
C ALA A 84 12.24 -11.51 19.62
N ASP A 85 12.06 -12.82 19.47
CA ASP A 85 13.14 -13.76 19.14
C ASP A 85 13.39 -13.83 17.62
N GLY A 86 12.58 -13.13 16.83
CA GLY A 86 12.64 -13.11 15.37
C GLY A 86 11.95 -14.31 14.71
N ALA A 87 11.14 -15.08 15.45
CA ALA A 87 10.38 -16.18 14.88
C ALA A 87 9.12 -15.65 14.16
N LEU A 88 8.82 -16.24 13.00
CA LEU A 88 7.63 -15.90 12.22
C LEU A 88 6.38 -16.47 12.91
N ASN A 89 5.51 -15.59 13.41
CA ASN A 89 4.30 -15.95 14.15
C ASN A 89 3.00 -15.71 13.38
N ALA A 90 3.01 -14.84 12.39
CA ALA A 90 1.85 -14.58 11.53
C ALA A 90 2.30 -14.34 10.09
N SER A 91 1.52 -14.82 9.12
CA SER A 91 1.71 -14.44 7.72
C SER A 91 0.39 -14.35 6.97
N GLY A 92 0.37 -13.48 5.96
CA GLY A 92 -0.79 -13.26 5.10
C GLY A 92 -0.38 -12.71 3.75
N GLN A 93 -1.27 -12.85 2.76
CA GLN A 93 -1.04 -12.34 1.42
C GLN A 93 -2.32 -11.73 0.85
N SER A 94 -2.21 -10.56 0.21
CA SER A 94 -3.32 -9.97 -0.54
C SER A 94 -3.51 -10.69 -1.89
N PRO A 95 -4.70 -10.58 -2.51
CA PRO A 95 -4.83 -10.80 -3.94
C PRO A 95 -3.87 -9.91 -4.73
N LYS A 96 -3.61 -10.29 -5.97
CA LYS A 96 -2.83 -9.48 -6.91
C LYS A 96 -3.60 -8.20 -7.28
N PHE A 97 -2.91 -7.07 -7.34
CA PHE A 97 -3.44 -5.77 -7.74
C PHE A 97 -2.46 -4.99 -8.64
N PRO A 98 -2.95 -4.11 -9.52
CA PRO A 98 -2.10 -3.28 -10.38
C PRO A 98 -1.22 -2.33 -9.55
N LEU A 99 0.06 -2.20 -9.93
CA LEU A 99 1.04 -1.27 -9.32
C LEU A 99 1.07 0.08 -10.04
N THR A 100 -0.06 0.48 -10.61
CA THR A 100 -0.27 1.85 -11.10
C THR A 100 -0.43 2.78 -9.89
N ALA A 101 -0.32 4.10 -10.06
CA ALA A 101 -0.46 5.09 -8.97
C ALA A 101 -1.82 4.96 -8.25
N ILE A 102 -1.91 4.04 -7.29
CA ILE A 102 -3.09 3.77 -6.48
C ILE A 102 -2.89 4.37 -5.10
N ASN A 103 -3.96 4.97 -4.58
CA ASN A 103 -4.09 5.21 -3.16
C ASN A 103 -4.97 4.11 -2.58
N ALA A 104 -4.38 3.21 -1.81
CA ALA A 104 -5.11 2.07 -1.25
C ALA A 104 -4.88 2.01 0.25
N ARG A 105 -5.98 1.84 1.01
CA ARG A 105 -5.91 1.42 2.41
C ARG A 105 -6.15 -0.08 2.49
N VAL A 106 -5.14 -0.86 2.80
CA VAL A 106 -5.29 -2.31 2.99
C VAL A 106 -5.46 -2.58 4.47
N ILE A 107 -6.57 -3.25 4.84
CA ILE A 107 -6.80 -3.73 6.19
C ILE A 107 -6.67 -5.25 6.17
N ILE A 108 -5.71 -5.79 6.91
CA ILE A 108 -5.50 -7.24 7.04
C ILE A 108 -6.05 -7.67 8.39
N TYR A 109 -6.93 -8.68 8.36
CA TYR A 109 -7.67 -9.25 9.50
C TYR A 109 -7.11 -10.59 9.94
#